data_AF-A0AAD0V9F0-F1
#
_entry.id   AF-A0AAD0V9F0-F1
#
_cell.length_a   1.000
_cell.length_b   1.000
_cell.length_c   1.000
_cell.angle_alpha   90.00
_cell.angle_beta   90.00
_cell.angle_gamma   90.00
#
_symmetry.space_group_name_H-M   'P 1'
#
loop_
_entity.id
_entity.type
_entity.pdbx_description
1 polymer ?
#
loop_
_entity_poly.entity_id
_entity_poly.type
_entity_poly.pdbx_seq_one_letter_code
_entity_poly.pdbx_strand_id
1 'polypeptide(L)'
;MIQVSKQQLELEKQRRALISRSDSILHWLSESNGGGVPEQAVSTIHNHADDCAEWLMESIGFEDFDVWLDRLSVDDRGEFEVAILPFVILVHHSFTSGVYEMIGDSLQGVDFWEKFPLEMVGEVRKLMKNTFVKSGGDLSGQLSGILQPKLVPDNFHSMLHPELFAQINGQVKSKVFRDVIICTYSGWVPDERGVRALTALSAQFEPAVAQRHLDQIAAHVIYYAPSKCPGMRKKLLGHPEITMDECSRRMGMVMGLNAENRENTHVLMLAEAVAMCPDYRKLVMRQDMVEAIKRMLDFPKPDTSIIKVCEGIAEICKAVGLSLHDINFLLHQVIGGCTAGRLYDLDKQPANIGLEPIVALAVDRDYLSIRKDGSIPEFVCCMLKIVEPEILLELAGEDDARNSFMYKLTHNDQHLHRLKDGETLDTCFSSDLGL
;
A
#
# COMPACT_ATOMS: atom_id res chain seq x y z
N MET A 1 -31.13 10.74 -26.32
CA MET A 1 -31.17 9.42 -26.97
C MET A 1 -32.60 8.90 -26.97
N ILE A 2 -32.92 7.83 -27.71
CA ILE A 2 -34.26 7.25 -27.72
C ILE A 2 -34.43 6.43 -26.44
N GLN A 3 -35.42 6.76 -25.61
CA GLN A 3 -35.90 5.84 -24.57
C GLN A 3 -36.44 4.59 -25.27
N VAL A 4 -35.70 3.48 -25.19
CA VAL A 4 -36.19 2.18 -25.65
C VAL A 4 -37.34 1.82 -24.72
N SER A 5 -38.54 1.67 -25.28
CA SER A 5 -39.72 1.34 -24.46
C SER A 5 -39.59 -0.08 -23.89
N LYS A 6 -40.17 -0.33 -22.70
CA LYS A 6 -40.13 -1.67 -22.09
C LYS A 6 -40.58 -2.78 -23.06
N GLN A 7 -41.60 -2.52 -23.89
CA GLN A 7 -42.05 -3.45 -24.92
C GLN A 7 -40.99 -3.78 -25.98
N GLN A 8 -40.11 -2.85 -26.33
CA GLN A 8 -39.01 -3.08 -27.27
C GLN A 8 -37.89 -3.91 -26.64
N LEU A 9 -37.56 -3.68 -25.36
CA LEU A 9 -36.57 -4.50 -24.65
C LEU A 9 -37.01 -5.96 -24.48
N GLU A 10 -38.30 -6.18 -24.21
CA GLU A 10 -38.89 -7.53 -24.15
C GLU A 10 -38.92 -8.21 -25.52
N LEU A 11 -39.26 -7.47 -26.58
CA LEU A 11 -39.18 -7.96 -27.96
C LEU A 11 -37.75 -8.35 -28.33
N GLU A 12 -36.75 -7.56 -27.95
CA GLU A 12 -35.35 -7.84 -28.28
C GLU A 12 -34.80 -9.00 -27.43
N LYS A 13 -35.19 -9.12 -26.15
CA LYS A 13 -34.90 -10.28 -25.28
C LYS A 13 -35.42 -11.58 -25.88
N GLN A 14 -36.65 -11.56 -26.39
CA GLN A 14 -37.28 -12.70 -27.09
C GLN A 14 -36.62 -12.97 -28.44
N ARG A 15 -36.32 -11.94 -29.23
CA ARG A 15 -35.71 -12.03 -30.56
C ARG A 15 -34.28 -12.59 -30.53
N ARG A 16 -33.47 -12.19 -29.55
CA ARG A 16 -32.13 -12.74 -29.27
C ARG A 16 -32.20 -14.13 -28.60
N ALA A 17 -33.41 -14.58 -28.22
CA ALA A 17 -33.72 -15.85 -27.57
C ALA A 17 -32.94 -16.10 -26.26
N LEU A 18 -32.62 -15.02 -25.53
CA LEU A 18 -31.64 -15.03 -24.45
C LEU A 18 -31.95 -16.06 -23.37
N ILE A 19 -33.19 -16.11 -22.88
CA ILE A 19 -33.60 -17.03 -21.80
C ILE A 19 -33.44 -18.49 -22.26
N SER A 20 -34.07 -18.88 -23.37
CA SER A 20 -34.02 -20.25 -23.90
C SER A 20 -32.61 -20.73 -24.28
N ARG A 21 -31.73 -19.83 -24.75
CA ARG A 21 -30.33 -20.15 -25.03
C ARG A 21 -29.54 -20.33 -23.73
N SER A 22 -29.79 -19.50 -22.73
CA SER A 22 -29.19 -19.60 -21.40
C SER A 22 -29.50 -20.94 -20.74
N ASP A 23 -30.77 -21.33 -20.70
CA ASP A 23 -31.21 -22.61 -20.14
C ASP A 23 -30.57 -23.80 -20.86
N SER A 24 -30.56 -23.76 -22.20
CA SER A 24 -29.96 -24.81 -23.03
C SER A 24 -28.46 -24.97 -22.78
N ILE A 25 -27.74 -23.85 -22.67
CA ILE A 25 -26.29 -23.84 -22.41
C ILE A 25 -26.03 -24.30 -20.96
N LEU A 26 -26.77 -23.81 -19.97
CA LEU A 26 -26.62 -24.22 -18.56
C LEU A 26 -26.89 -25.71 -18.36
N HIS A 27 -27.93 -26.25 -18.99
CA HIS A 27 -28.23 -27.68 -18.96
C HIS A 27 -27.07 -28.49 -19.57
N TRP A 28 -26.62 -28.13 -20.77
CA TRP A 28 -25.49 -28.78 -21.44
C TRP A 28 -24.17 -28.68 -20.65
N LEU A 29 -23.91 -27.54 -19.99
CA LEU A 29 -22.79 -27.37 -19.07
C LEU A 29 -22.91 -28.31 -17.85
N SER A 30 -24.12 -28.44 -17.28
CA SER A 30 -24.39 -29.32 -16.13
C SER A 30 -24.13 -30.79 -16.46
N GLU A 31 -24.56 -31.26 -17.64
CA GLU A 31 -24.31 -32.62 -18.13
C GLU A 31 -22.82 -32.88 -18.41
N SER A 32 -22.10 -31.85 -18.88
CA SER A 32 -20.66 -31.94 -19.18
C SER A 32 -19.78 -32.12 -17.93
N ASN A 33 -20.29 -31.78 -16.73
CA ASN A 33 -19.67 -32.02 -15.42
C ASN A 33 -18.15 -31.72 -15.33
N GLY A 34 -17.73 -30.58 -15.89
CA GLY A 34 -16.33 -30.16 -15.91
C GLY A 34 -15.43 -30.95 -16.87
N GLY A 35 -15.99 -31.49 -17.96
CA GLY A 35 -15.25 -32.06 -19.08
C GLY A 35 -14.69 -31.00 -20.04
N GLY A 36 -13.96 -31.46 -21.07
CA GLY A 36 -13.50 -30.61 -22.17
C GLY A 36 -14.63 -30.24 -23.13
N VAL A 37 -14.55 -29.05 -23.73
CA VAL A 37 -15.62 -28.48 -24.55
C VAL A 37 -15.22 -28.46 -26.02
N PRO A 38 -16.09 -28.89 -26.96
CA PRO A 38 -15.85 -28.67 -28.38
C PRO A 38 -15.73 -27.17 -28.70
N GLU A 39 -14.75 -26.77 -29.50
CA GLU A 39 -14.46 -25.38 -29.86
C GLU A 39 -15.70 -24.59 -30.36
N GLN A 40 -16.59 -25.27 -31.10
CA GLN A 40 -17.85 -24.70 -31.57
C GLN A 40 -18.82 -24.32 -30.42
N ALA A 41 -18.83 -25.09 -29.33
CA ALA A 41 -19.59 -24.77 -28.12
C ALA A 41 -18.92 -23.65 -27.31
N VAL A 42 -17.58 -23.54 -27.32
CA VAL A 42 -16.86 -22.39 -26.75
C VAL A 42 -17.29 -21.09 -27.44
N SER A 43 -17.27 -21.07 -28.78
CA SER A 43 -17.75 -19.91 -29.55
C SER A 43 -19.24 -19.61 -29.29
N THR A 44 -20.08 -20.64 -29.16
CA THR A 44 -21.51 -20.46 -28.85
C THR A 44 -21.72 -19.80 -27.48
N ILE A 45 -20.92 -20.16 -26.48
CA ILE A 45 -20.95 -19.55 -25.14
C ILE A 45 -20.49 -18.10 -25.16
N HIS A 46 -19.39 -17.79 -25.85
CA HIS A 46 -18.90 -16.41 -25.96
C HIS A 46 -19.89 -15.50 -26.69
N ASN A 47 -20.41 -15.93 -27.84
CA ASN A 47 -21.40 -15.16 -28.60
C ASN A 47 -22.68 -14.92 -27.76
N HIS A 48 -23.13 -15.92 -26.98
CA HIS A 48 -24.28 -15.77 -26.09
C HIS A 48 -23.99 -14.82 -24.91
N ALA A 49 -22.78 -14.83 -24.36
CA ALA A 49 -22.38 -13.86 -23.32
C ALA A 49 -22.30 -12.43 -23.87
N ASP A 50 -21.84 -12.26 -25.10
CA ASP A 50 -21.85 -10.96 -25.80
C ASP A 50 -23.30 -10.50 -26.10
N ASP A 51 -24.18 -11.39 -26.57
CA ASP A 51 -25.61 -11.11 -26.77
C ASP A 51 -26.29 -10.62 -25.46
N CYS A 52 -25.96 -11.26 -24.33
CA CYS A 52 -26.43 -10.89 -22.99
C CYS A 52 -25.85 -9.54 -22.51
N ALA A 53 -24.56 -9.30 -22.77
CA ALA A 53 -23.87 -8.06 -22.40
C ALA A 53 -24.38 -6.86 -23.21
N GLU A 54 -24.59 -7.02 -24.51
CA GLU A 54 -25.16 -5.99 -25.38
C GLU A 54 -26.60 -5.65 -24.97
N TRP A 55 -27.45 -6.67 -24.76
CA TRP A 55 -28.82 -6.45 -24.26
C TRP A 55 -28.82 -5.70 -22.92
N LEU A 56 -27.92 -6.04 -21.99
CA LEU A 56 -27.83 -5.34 -20.71
C LEU A 56 -27.49 -3.86 -20.93
N MET A 57 -26.45 -3.53 -21.72
CA MET A 57 -26.10 -2.15 -22.05
C MET A 57 -27.24 -1.39 -22.76
N GLU A 58 -27.94 -2.02 -23.71
CA GLU A 58 -29.12 -1.46 -24.39
C GLU A 58 -30.29 -1.19 -23.43
N SER A 59 -30.50 -2.09 -22.46
CA SER A 59 -31.64 -2.06 -21.53
C SER A 59 -31.57 -0.99 -20.45
N ILE A 60 -30.35 -0.59 -20.07
CA ILE A 60 -30.12 0.37 -18.99
C ILE A 60 -30.21 1.81 -19.51
N GLY A 61 -29.56 2.08 -20.64
CA GLY A 61 -29.25 3.44 -21.07
C GLY A 61 -28.22 4.11 -20.15
N PHE A 62 -27.58 5.17 -20.64
CA PHE A 62 -26.39 5.75 -20.00
C PHE A 62 -26.68 6.64 -18.76
N GLU A 63 -27.93 6.79 -18.32
CA GLU A 63 -28.32 7.90 -17.43
C GLU A 63 -28.61 7.53 -15.96
N ASP A 64 -28.86 6.25 -15.60
CA ASP A 64 -29.37 5.95 -14.24
C ASP A 64 -29.16 4.49 -13.79
N PHE A 65 -27.92 3.98 -13.89
CA PHE A 65 -27.58 2.57 -13.59
C PHE A 65 -27.99 2.14 -12.18
N ASP A 66 -27.83 3.04 -11.21
CA ASP A 66 -28.10 2.86 -9.79
C ASP A 66 -29.52 2.38 -9.46
N VAL A 67 -30.52 2.79 -10.24
CA VAL A 67 -31.93 2.53 -9.95
C VAL A 67 -32.57 1.63 -11.02
N TRP A 68 -31.85 1.30 -12.10
CA TRP A 68 -32.38 0.49 -13.20
C TRP A 68 -32.85 -0.90 -12.74
N LEU A 69 -32.04 -1.61 -11.95
CA LEU A 69 -32.39 -2.95 -11.47
C LEU A 69 -33.64 -2.92 -10.58
N ASP A 70 -33.75 -1.91 -9.72
CA ASP A 70 -34.87 -1.76 -8.79
C ASP A 70 -36.15 -1.20 -9.49
N ARG A 71 -36.06 -0.85 -10.79
CA ARG A 71 -37.19 -0.53 -11.69
C ARG A 71 -37.69 -1.74 -12.49
N LEU A 72 -36.97 -2.87 -12.49
CA LEU A 72 -37.47 -4.13 -13.09
C LEU A 72 -38.66 -4.66 -12.30
N SER A 73 -39.58 -5.37 -12.97
CA SER A 73 -40.59 -6.15 -12.22
C SER A 73 -39.93 -7.39 -11.60
N VAL A 74 -40.62 -8.00 -10.64
CA VAL A 74 -40.14 -9.21 -9.95
C VAL A 74 -39.83 -10.33 -10.96
N ASP A 75 -40.68 -10.49 -11.98
CA ASP A 75 -40.51 -11.50 -13.02
C ASP A 75 -39.32 -11.16 -13.94
N ASP A 76 -39.21 -9.92 -14.43
CA ASP A 76 -38.08 -9.52 -15.30
C ASP A 76 -36.73 -9.63 -14.56
N ARG A 77 -36.72 -9.28 -13.26
CA ARG A 77 -35.54 -9.40 -12.39
C ARG A 77 -35.16 -10.87 -12.17
N GLY A 78 -36.14 -11.73 -11.90
CA GLY A 78 -35.90 -13.17 -11.77
C GLY A 78 -35.31 -13.77 -13.04
N GLU A 79 -35.87 -13.44 -14.21
CA GLU A 79 -35.33 -13.88 -15.51
C GLU A 79 -33.91 -13.35 -15.78
N PHE A 80 -33.66 -12.07 -15.46
CA PHE A 80 -32.32 -11.48 -15.58
C PHE A 80 -31.30 -12.19 -14.68
N GLU A 81 -31.61 -12.37 -13.40
CA GLU A 81 -30.73 -12.99 -12.41
C GLU A 81 -30.45 -14.47 -12.74
N VAL A 82 -31.48 -15.23 -13.14
CA VAL A 82 -31.37 -16.68 -13.41
C VAL A 82 -30.68 -16.95 -14.75
N ALA A 83 -31.05 -16.25 -15.82
CA ALA A 83 -30.63 -16.60 -17.17
C ALA A 83 -29.50 -15.72 -17.73
N ILE A 84 -29.51 -14.41 -17.49
CA ILE A 84 -28.62 -13.45 -18.19
C ILE A 84 -27.36 -13.19 -17.37
N LEU A 85 -27.53 -12.87 -16.09
CA LEU A 85 -26.47 -12.49 -15.16
C LEU A 85 -25.29 -13.49 -15.07
N PRO A 86 -25.50 -14.83 -15.08
CA PRO A 86 -24.39 -15.78 -15.01
C PRO A 86 -23.43 -15.69 -16.20
N PHE A 87 -23.93 -15.42 -17.41
CA PHE A 87 -23.07 -15.34 -18.59
C PHE A 87 -22.25 -14.06 -18.61
N VAL A 88 -22.86 -12.94 -18.23
CA VAL A 88 -22.19 -11.64 -18.09
C VAL A 88 -21.08 -11.70 -17.02
N ILE A 89 -21.32 -12.39 -15.90
CA ILE A 89 -20.39 -12.43 -14.76
C ILE A 89 -19.35 -13.57 -14.84
N LEU A 90 -19.55 -14.61 -15.65
CA LEU A 90 -18.67 -15.80 -15.62
C LEU A 90 -17.89 -16.03 -16.90
N VAL A 91 -18.40 -15.60 -18.05
CA VAL A 91 -17.72 -15.78 -19.34
C VAL A 91 -16.73 -14.63 -19.57
N HIS A 92 -15.44 -14.97 -19.56
CA HIS A 92 -14.38 -14.00 -19.81
C HIS A 92 -14.32 -13.63 -21.30
N HIS A 93 -14.81 -12.45 -21.65
CA HIS A 93 -14.66 -11.88 -22.99
C HIS A 93 -14.35 -10.39 -22.94
N SER A 94 -13.83 -9.84 -24.06
CA SER A 94 -13.44 -8.43 -24.12
C SER A 94 -14.63 -7.48 -23.95
N PHE A 95 -15.80 -7.88 -24.45
CA PHE A 95 -17.03 -7.10 -24.39
C PHE A 95 -17.74 -7.17 -23.02
N THR A 96 -17.63 -8.28 -22.28
CA THR A 96 -18.27 -8.42 -20.96
C THR A 96 -17.61 -7.54 -19.89
N SER A 97 -16.34 -7.16 -20.05
CA SER A 97 -15.55 -6.39 -19.05
C SER A 97 -16.22 -5.10 -18.54
N GLY A 98 -16.76 -4.26 -19.43
CA GLY A 98 -17.43 -3.03 -19.01
C GLY A 98 -18.74 -3.29 -18.24
N VAL A 99 -19.40 -4.41 -18.54
CA VAL A 99 -20.66 -4.81 -17.93
C VAL A 99 -20.45 -5.36 -16.51
N TYR A 100 -19.27 -5.90 -16.18
CA TYR A 100 -18.90 -6.16 -14.79
C TYR A 100 -18.81 -4.89 -13.97
N GLU A 101 -18.10 -3.87 -14.49
CA GLU A 101 -17.90 -2.60 -13.78
C GLU A 101 -19.25 -1.99 -13.42
N MET A 102 -20.14 -1.94 -14.42
CA MET A 102 -21.56 -1.64 -14.25
C MET A 102 -22.18 -2.47 -13.11
N ILE A 103 -22.30 -3.80 -13.22
CA ILE A 103 -22.98 -4.65 -12.20
C ILE A 103 -22.54 -4.34 -10.78
N GLY A 104 -21.24 -4.24 -10.49
CA GLY A 104 -20.78 -3.98 -9.13
C GLY A 104 -20.94 -2.54 -8.64
N ASP A 105 -21.26 -1.58 -9.51
CA ASP A 105 -21.71 -0.24 -9.10
C ASP A 105 -23.16 -0.26 -8.58
N SER A 106 -24.06 -1.08 -9.17
CA SER A 106 -25.45 -1.22 -8.68
C SER A 106 -25.53 -1.77 -7.26
N LEU A 107 -24.45 -2.38 -6.76
CA LEU A 107 -24.37 -2.89 -5.41
C LEU A 107 -24.56 -1.80 -4.36
N GLN A 108 -24.17 -0.54 -4.63
CA GLN A 108 -24.42 0.60 -3.72
C GLN A 108 -24.01 0.37 -2.25
N GLY A 109 -22.99 -0.45 -2.01
CA GLY A 109 -22.54 -0.81 -0.66
C GLY A 109 -23.15 -2.10 -0.07
N VAL A 110 -24.13 -2.71 -0.74
CA VAL A 110 -24.76 -3.99 -0.39
C VAL A 110 -23.91 -5.16 -0.92
N ASP A 111 -23.86 -6.29 -0.20
CA ASP A 111 -23.14 -7.48 -0.68
C ASP A 111 -23.91 -8.13 -1.85
N PHE A 112 -23.19 -8.63 -2.86
CA PHE A 112 -23.80 -9.17 -4.09
C PHE A 112 -24.82 -10.31 -3.87
N TRP A 113 -24.70 -11.13 -2.82
CA TRP A 113 -25.74 -12.13 -2.48
C TRP A 113 -27.02 -11.54 -1.91
N GLU A 114 -26.91 -10.41 -1.22
CA GLU A 114 -28.07 -9.71 -0.65
C GLU A 114 -28.82 -8.96 -1.76
N LYS A 115 -28.10 -8.44 -2.77
CA LYS A 115 -28.72 -7.82 -3.96
C LYS A 115 -29.14 -8.83 -5.04
N PHE A 116 -28.46 -9.96 -5.17
CA PHE A 116 -28.71 -11.00 -6.18
C PHE A 116 -28.69 -12.41 -5.55
N PRO A 117 -29.82 -12.87 -4.95
CA PRO A 117 -29.93 -14.18 -4.32
C PRO A 117 -30.05 -15.31 -5.37
N LEU A 118 -28.90 -15.78 -5.86
CA LEU A 118 -28.83 -16.60 -7.07
C LEU A 118 -28.73 -18.12 -6.84
N GLU A 119 -29.80 -18.85 -7.13
CA GLU A 119 -29.76 -20.32 -7.26
C GLU A 119 -28.87 -20.76 -8.45
N MET A 120 -29.01 -20.11 -9.61
CA MET A 120 -28.25 -20.49 -10.83
C MET A 120 -26.74 -20.21 -10.75
N VAL A 121 -26.30 -19.10 -10.13
CA VAL A 121 -24.85 -18.89 -9.90
C VAL A 121 -24.29 -19.91 -8.88
N GLY A 122 -25.14 -20.53 -8.05
CA GLY A 122 -24.79 -21.71 -7.27
C GLY A 122 -24.39 -22.90 -8.16
N GLU A 123 -25.20 -23.23 -9.18
CA GLU A 123 -24.91 -24.32 -10.12
C GLU A 123 -23.71 -24.01 -11.04
N VAL A 124 -23.55 -22.78 -11.53
CA VAL A 124 -22.34 -22.45 -12.33
C VAL A 124 -21.08 -22.42 -11.45
N ARG A 125 -21.15 -21.99 -10.19
CA ARG A 125 -20.03 -22.15 -9.24
C ARG A 125 -19.66 -23.61 -9.04
N LYS A 126 -20.65 -24.48 -8.86
CA LYS A 126 -20.47 -25.93 -8.67
C LYS A 126 -19.79 -26.53 -9.90
N LEU A 127 -20.18 -26.13 -11.11
CA LEU A 127 -19.50 -26.47 -12.35
C LEU A 127 -18.04 -25.97 -12.41
N MET A 128 -17.79 -24.70 -12.08
CA MET A 128 -16.43 -24.16 -12.01
C MET A 128 -15.55 -24.94 -11.02
N LYS A 129 -16.05 -25.19 -9.80
CA LYS A 129 -15.35 -25.96 -8.77
C LYS A 129 -15.01 -27.38 -9.24
N ASN A 130 -15.95 -28.07 -9.89
CA ASN A 130 -15.74 -29.43 -10.42
C ASN A 130 -14.71 -29.46 -11.57
N THR A 131 -14.56 -28.37 -12.31
CA THR A 131 -13.61 -28.27 -13.43
C THR A 131 -12.21 -27.91 -12.93
N PHE A 132 -12.08 -26.88 -12.10
CA PHE A 132 -10.78 -26.29 -11.72
C PHE A 132 -9.90 -27.23 -10.88
N VAL A 133 -10.49 -28.22 -10.20
CA VAL A 133 -9.77 -29.25 -9.45
C VAL A 133 -8.93 -30.18 -10.35
N LYS A 134 -9.22 -30.24 -11.66
CA LYS A 134 -8.53 -31.14 -12.61
C LYS A 134 -7.39 -30.48 -13.40
N SER A 135 -7.28 -29.15 -13.39
CA SER A 135 -6.42 -28.42 -14.33
C SER A 135 -5.05 -28.02 -13.74
N GLY A 136 -4.01 -28.77 -14.12
CA GLY A 136 -2.60 -28.48 -13.86
C GLY A 136 -1.76 -28.32 -15.13
N GLY A 137 -2.36 -27.80 -16.21
CA GLY A 137 -1.75 -27.64 -17.53
C GLY A 137 -2.47 -26.55 -18.34
N ASP A 138 -2.23 -26.51 -19.66
CA ASP A 138 -2.88 -25.54 -20.55
C ASP A 138 -4.43 -25.65 -20.48
N LEU A 139 -5.08 -24.49 -20.38
CA LEU A 139 -6.51 -24.32 -20.11
C LEU A 139 -7.33 -24.08 -21.39
N SER A 140 -6.68 -23.98 -22.55
CA SER A 140 -7.34 -23.81 -23.83
C SER A 140 -8.37 -24.94 -24.10
N GLY A 141 -9.63 -24.56 -24.40
CA GLY A 141 -10.73 -25.50 -24.63
C GLY A 141 -11.33 -26.19 -23.39
N GLN A 142 -10.87 -25.88 -22.16
CA GLN A 142 -11.48 -26.38 -20.92
C GLN A 142 -12.52 -25.39 -20.37
N LEU A 143 -13.54 -25.89 -19.66
CA LEU A 143 -14.53 -25.03 -18.98
C LEU A 143 -13.89 -24.03 -18.00
N SER A 144 -12.77 -24.39 -17.38
CA SER A 144 -11.97 -23.54 -16.50
C SER A 144 -11.16 -22.47 -17.23
N GLY A 145 -11.03 -22.55 -18.56
CA GLY A 145 -10.50 -21.50 -19.43
C GLY A 145 -11.55 -20.46 -19.83
N ILE A 146 -12.83 -20.88 -19.88
CA ILE A 146 -13.97 -20.08 -20.37
C ILE A 146 -14.66 -19.35 -19.21
N LEU A 147 -14.91 -20.10 -18.11
CA LEU A 147 -15.54 -19.62 -16.89
C LEU A 147 -14.46 -19.04 -15.95
N GLN A 148 -14.05 -17.80 -16.20
CA GLN A 148 -12.99 -17.12 -15.45
C GLN A 148 -13.40 -15.71 -14.98
N PRO A 149 -13.98 -15.57 -13.78
CA PRO A 149 -13.76 -14.35 -13.02
C PRO A 149 -12.25 -14.28 -12.74
N LYS A 150 -11.52 -13.30 -13.30
CA LYS A 150 -10.03 -13.24 -13.23
C LYS A 150 -9.42 -12.44 -12.07
N LEU A 151 -10.18 -11.58 -11.40
CA LEU A 151 -9.69 -10.50 -10.51
C LEU A 151 -8.93 -9.40 -11.28
N VAL A 152 -7.80 -9.74 -11.90
CA VAL A 152 -6.95 -8.85 -12.72
C VAL A 152 -6.62 -9.58 -14.03
N PRO A 153 -6.94 -9.02 -15.21
CA PRO A 153 -6.50 -9.55 -16.50
C PRO A 153 -5.00 -9.30 -16.70
N ASP A 154 -4.34 -10.18 -17.44
CA ASP A 154 -2.90 -10.12 -17.74
C ASP A 154 -2.47 -8.83 -18.50
N ASN A 155 -3.43 -8.07 -19.02
CA ASN A 155 -3.26 -6.83 -19.78
C ASN A 155 -3.82 -5.57 -19.06
N PHE A 156 -3.88 -5.54 -17.72
CA PHE A 156 -4.01 -4.32 -16.88
C PHE A 156 -5.19 -3.33 -17.12
N HIS A 157 -6.15 -3.61 -18.03
CA HIS A 157 -7.11 -2.60 -18.50
C HIS A 157 -8.55 -2.71 -18.01
N SER A 158 -8.93 -3.76 -17.28
CA SER A 158 -10.23 -3.86 -16.62
C SER A 158 -10.06 -4.49 -15.24
N MET A 159 -10.81 -4.03 -14.25
CA MET A 159 -10.66 -4.50 -12.88
C MET A 159 -11.98 -5.13 -12.41
N LEU A 160 -11.95 -6.44 -12.17
CA LEU A 160 -13.14 -7.16 -11.77
C LEU A 160 -13.46 -6.89 -10.30
N HIS A 161 -14.74 -6.62 -10.01
CA HIS A 161 -15.21 -6.36 -8.65
C HIS A 161 -14.80 -7.50 -7.71
N PRO A 162 -13.91 -7.24 -6.74
CA PRO A 162 -13.22 -8.31 -6.03
C PRO A 162 -14.14 -9.10 -5.09
N GLU A 163 -15.24 -8.50 -4.65
CA GLU A 163 -16.35 -9.18 -3.97
C GLU A 163 -17.01 -10.26 -4.82
N LEU A 164 -17.26 -10.00 -6.10
CA LEU A 164 -17.84 -10.97 -7.04
C LEU A 164 -16.87 -12.14 -7.23
N PHE A 165 -15.61 -11.84 -7.54
CA PHE A 165 -14.57 -12.86 -7.73
C PHE A 165 -14.47 -13.80 -6.52
N ALA A 166 -14.41 -13.22 -5.32
CA ALA A 166 -14.31 -13.95 -4.06
C ALA A 166 -15.46 -14.94 -3.86
N GLN A 167 -16.69 -14.44 -4.02
CA GLN A 167 -17.92 -15.19 -3.81
C GLN A 167 -18.10 -16.30 -4.85
N ILE A 168 -17.75 -16.01 -6.11
CA ILE A 168 -17.94 -16.93 -7.22
C ILE A 168 -16.94 -18.07 -7.16
N ASN A 169 -15.64 -17.74 -7.10
CA ASN A 169 -14.57 -18.71 -7.29
C ASN A 169 -14.52 -19.71 -6.11
N GLY A 170 -14.85 -19.27 -4.89
CA GLY A 170 -15.06 -20.14 -3.73
C GLY A 170 -13.86 -20.99 -3.31
N GLN A 171 -12.68 -20.77 -3.92
CA GLN A 171 -11.37 -21.23 -3.50
C GLN A 171 -10.59 -20.02 -3.00
N VAL A 172 -10.81 -19.63 -1.75
CA VAL A 172 -10.12 -18.46 -1.20
C VAL A 172 -8.73 -18.87 -0.71
N LYS A 173 -7.70 -18.45 -1.46
CA LYS A 173 -6.28 -18.55 -1.06
C LYS A 173 -5.87 -17.26 -0.37
N SER A 174 -4.96 -17.30 0.61
CA SER A 174 -4.42 -16.10 1.27
C SER A 174 -3.86 -15.05 0.29
N LYS A 175 -3.44 -15.49 -0.91
CA LYS A 175 -3.04 -14.60 -2.02
C LYS A 175 -4.15 -13.62 -2.41
N VAL A 176 -5.41 -14.05 -2.49
CA VAL A 176 -6.53 -13.21 -2.95
C VAL A 176 -6.78 -12.05 -2.00
N PHE A 177 -6.78 -12.28 -0.68
CA PHE A 177 -6.84 -11.22 0.33
C PHE A 177 -5.72 -10.18 0.13
N ARG A 178 -4.49 -10.64 -0.12
CA ARG A 178 -3.34 -9.78 -0.36
C ARG A 178 -3.47 -9.00 -1.68
N ASP A 179 -3.93 -9.64 -2.74
CA ASP A 179 -4.14 -9.01 -4.06
C ASP A 179 -5.19 -7.89 -3.96
N VAL A 180 -6.31 -8.10 -3.26
CA VAL A 180 -7.33 -7.06 -2.98
C VAL A 180 -6.73 -5.86 -2.24
N ILE A 181 -5.92 -6.11 -1.21
CA ILE A 181 -5.27 -5.05 -0.42
C ILE A 181 -4.27 -4.27 -1.28
N ILE A 182 -3.44 -4.95 -2.06
CA ILE A 182 -2.50 -4.31 -3.00
C ILE A 182 -3.24 -3.40 -3.99
N CYS A 183 -4.28 -3.91 -4.65
CA CYS A 183 -5.03 -3.13 -5.64
C CYS A 183 -5.77 -1.93 -4.98
N THR A 184 -6.27 -2.08 -3.76
CA THR A 184 -6.94 -0.99 -3.03
C THR A 184 -5.97 0.11 -2.63
N TYR A 185 -4.86 -0.20 -1.94
CA TYR A 185 -3.87 0.81 -1.54
C TYR A 185 -3.09 1.42 -2.70
N SER A 186 -3.01 0.72 -3.84
CA SER A 186 -2.46 1.24 -5.09
C SER A 186 -3.44 2.16 -5.84
N GLY A 187 -4.68 2.30 -5.38
CA GLY A 187 -5.70 3.17 -5.99
C GLY A 187 -6.43 2.60 -7.20
N TRP A 188 -6.30 1.31 -7.47
CA TRP A 188 -7.03 0.62 -8.55
C TRP A 188 -8.46 0.34 -8.09
N VAL A 189 -8.61 -0.21 -6.87
CA VAL A 189 -9.92 -0.46 -6.23
C VAL A 189 -10.26 0.71 -5.31
N PRO A 190 -11.46 1.32 -5.40
CA PRO A 190 -11.94 2.24 -4.38
C PRO A 190 -12.07 1.56 -3.01
N ASP A 191 -11.71 2.27 -1.94
CA ASP A 191 -11.62 1.73 -0.57
C ASP A 191 -12.84 0.89 -0.14
N GLU A 192 -14.03 1.43 -0.39
CA GLU A 192 -15.32 0.79 -0.09
C GLU A 192 -15.50 -0.58 -0.78
N ARG A 193 -15.13 -0.68 -2.07
CA ARG A 193 -15.16 -1.94 -2.83
C ARG A 193 -14.11 -2.92 -2.30
N GLY A 194 -12.95 -2.43 -1.87
CA GLY A 194 -11.94 -3.24 -1.19
C GLY A 194 -12.46 -3.85 0.12
N VAL A 195 -13.16 -3.05 0.94
CA VAL A 195 -13.74 -3.49 2.22
C VAL A 195 -14.85 -4.52 2.03
N ARG A 196 -15.74 -4.32 1.05
CA ARG A 196 -16.77 -5.31 0.70
C ARG A 196 -16.14 -6.60 0.20
N ALA A 197 -15.15 -6.53 -0.68
CA ALA A 197 -14.41 -7.71 -1.11
C ALA A 197 -13.75 -8.49 0.03
N LEU A 198 -13.14 -7.84 1.01
CA LEU A 198 -12.63 -8.54 2.19
C LEU A 198 -13.76 -9.16 3.03
N THR A 199 -14.93 -8.52 3.12
CA THR A 199 -16.11 -9.05 3.82
C THR A 199 -16.65 -10.30 3.11
N ALA A 200 -16.82 -10.21 1.80
CA ALA A 200 -17.22 -11.29 0.90
C ALA A 200 -16.24 -12.48 0.93
N LEU A 201 -14.92 -12.24 0.99
CA LEU A 201 -13.89 -13.26 1.18
C LEU A 201 -13.99 -13.92 2.57
N SER A 202 -14.12 -13.13 3.63
CA SER A 202 -14.23 -13.62 5.00
C SER A 202 -15.48 -14.48 5.22
N ALA A 203 -16.61 -14.14 4.58
CA ALA A 203 -17.85 -14.89 4.68
C ALA A 203 -17.79 -16.34 4.12
N GLN A 204 -16.74 -16.69 3.36
CA GLN A 204 -16.52 -18.05 2.87
C GLN A 204 -15.86 -18.98 3.91
N PHE A 205 -15.54 -18.49 5.11
CA PHE A 205 -14.86 -19.25 6.16
C PHE A 205 -15.62 -19.21 7.49
N GLU A 206 -15.34 -20.20 8.34
CA GLU A 206 -15.55 -20.09 9.80
C GLU A 206 -14.95 -18.78 10.34
N PRO A 207 -15.64 -18.02 11.20
CA PRO A 207 -15.19 -16.70 11.66
C PRO A 207 -13.76 -16.68 12.22
N ALA A 208 -13.36 -17.73 12.95
CA ALA A 208 -12.01 -17.87 13.51
C ALA A 208 -10.93 -18.08 12.44
N VAL A 209 -11.26 -18.66 11.28
CA VAL A 209 -10.35 -18.84 10.15
C VAL A 209 -10.28 -17.58 9.30
N ALA A 210 -11.43 -16.93 9.07
CA ALA A 210 -11.49 -15.61 8.44
C ALA A 210 -10.61 -14.59 9.19
N GLN A 211 -10.75 -14.50 10.52
CA GLN A 211 -9.98 -13.56 11.33
C GLN A 211 -8.47 -13.84 11.23
N ARG A 212 -8.03 -15.10 11.32
CA ARG A 212 -6.61 -15.45 11.16
C ARG A 212 -6.03 -15.00 9.82
N HIS A 213 -6.79 -15.09 8.73
CA HIS A 213 -6.35 -14.58 7.43
C HIS A 213 -6.29 -13.05 7.38
N LEU A 214 -7.25 -12.36 8.00
CA LEU A 214 -7.19 -10.90 8.16
C LEU A 214 -5.99 -10.49 9.01
N ASP A 215 -5.76 -11.09 10.19
CA ASP A 215 -4.65 -10.79 11.10
C ASP A 215 -3.28 -10.97 10.42
N GLN A 216 -3.10 -12.08 9.69
CA GLN A 216 -1.87 -12.37 8.94
C GLN A 216 -1.53 -11.28 7.90
N ILE A 217 -2.55 -10.65 7.31
CA ILE A 217 -2.39 -9.74 6.18
C ILE A 217 -2.58 -8.27 6.60
N ALA A 218 -3.21 -8.00 7.75
CA ALA A 218 -3.26 -6.69 8.40
C ALA A 218 -1.86 -6.14 8.70
N ALA A 219 -0.89 -7.02 8.98
CA ALA A 219 0.52 -6.67 9.08
C ALA A 219 1.09 -6.01 7.80
N HIS A 220 0.48 -6.20 6.63
CA HIS A 220 0.91 -5.52 5.40
C HIS A 220 0.46 -4.05 5.30
N VAL A 221 -0.46 -3.57 6.15
CA VAL A 221 -0.91 -2.16 6.12
C VAL A 221 0.26 -1.18 6.39
N ILE A 222 1.28 -1.61 7.15
CA ILE A 222 2.46 -0.80 7.49
C ILE A 222 3.31 -0.39 6.27
N TYR A 223 3.18 -1.09 5.15
CA TYR A 223 3.94 -0.80 3.91
C TYR A 223 3.27 0.26 3.01
N TYR A 224 2.08 0.74 3.38
CA TYR A 224 1.31 1.72 2.60
C TYR A 224 1.09 3.02 3.39
N ALA A 225 0.81 4.12 2.67
CA ALA A 225 0.52 5.43 3.26
C ALA A 225 -0.71 5.35 4.22
N PRO A 226 -0.60 5.82 5.48
CA PRO A 226 -1.65 5.66 6.50
C PRO A 226 -2.91 6.51 6.26
N SER A 227 -2.85 7.59 5.49
CA SER A 227 -4.04 8.35 5.07
C SER A 227 -4.89 7.64 4.02
N LYS A 228 -4.30 6.67 3.30
CA LYS A 228 -5.03 5.92 2.26
C LYS A 228 -5.93 4.86 2.89
N CYS A 229 -7.10 4.70 2.27
CA CYS A 229 -8.03 3.60 2.51
C CYS A 229 -8.47 3.43 3.98
N PRO A 230 -9.06 4.46 4.62
CA PRO A 230 -9.47 4.41 6.03
C PRO A 230 -10.50 3.30 6.35
N GLY A 231 -11.34 2.93 5.38
CA GLY A 231 -12.25 1.78 5.48
C GLY A 231 -11.47 0.47 5.55
N MET A 232 -10.51 0.26 4.64
CA MET A 232 -9.61 -0.90 4.65
C MET A 232 -8.80 -0.98 5.96
N ARG A 233 -8.32 0.15 6.47
CA ARG A 233 -7.66 0.23 7.80
C ARG A 233 -8.60 -0.23 8.91
N LYS A 234 -9.82 0.30 8.97
CA LYS A 234 -10.86 -0.12 9.93
C LYS A 234 -11.20 -1.61 9.81
N LYS A 235 -11.25 -2.17 8.59
CA LYS A 235 -11.52 -3.60 8.34
C LYS A 235 -10.40 -4.53 8.80
N LEU A 236 -9.14 -4.11 8.67
CA LEU A 236 -7.95 -4.94 8.97
C LEU A 236 -7.41 -4.75 10.38
N LEU A 237 -7.44 -3.53 10.90
CA LEU A 237 -6.86 -3.14 12.20
C LEU A 237 -7.92 -2.88 13.28
N GLY A 238 -9.21 -2.88 12.92
CA GLY A 238 -10.32 -2.51 13.80
C GLY A 238 -10.51 -1.00 13.98
N HIS A 239 -9.52 -0.19 13.61
CA HIS A 239 -9.53 1.28 13.71
C HIS A 239 -9.10 1.95 12.39
N PRO A 240 -9.70 3.08 11.99
CA PRO A 240 -9.28 3.83 10.80
C PRO A 240 -8.03 4.68 11.06
N GLU A 241 -7.89 5.20 12.29
CA GLU A 241 -6.80 6.07 12.73
C GLU A 241 -5.47 5.31 12.84
N ILE A 242 -4.35 6.02 13.00
CA ILE A 242 -3.03 5.43 13.23
C ILE A 242 -2.72 5.38 14.73
N THR A 243 -2.15 4.26 15.18
CA THR A 243 -1.76 4.07 16.58
C THR A 243 -0.26 4.25 16.79
N MET A 244 0.14 4.57 18.02
CA MET A 244 1.56 4.68 18.39
C MET A 244 2.35 3.40 18.09
N ASP A 245 1.74 2.23 18.32
CA ASP A 245 2.34 0.93 17.98
C ASP A 245 2.51 0.72 16.46
N GLU A 246 1.57 1.19 15.63
CA GLU A 246 1.76 1.17 14.17
C GLU A 246 2.92 2.09 13.76
N CYS A 247 3.05 3.26 14.38
CA CYS A 247 4.19 4.15 14.18
C CYS A 247 5.52 3.51 14.61
N SER A 248 5.59 2.84 15.76
CA SER A 248 6.77 2.07 16.21
C SER A 248 7.15 0.98 15.22
N ARG A 249 6.17 0.20 14.75
CA ARG A 249 6.39 -0.86 13.74
C ARG A 249 6.88 -0.30 12.40
N ARG A 250 6.31 0.83 11.95
CA ARG A 250 6.77 1.56 10.74
C ARG A 250 8.19 2.10 10.92
N MET A 251 8.52 2.68 12.08
CA MET A 251 9.86 3.19 12.41
C MET A 251 10.90 2.05 12.33
N GLY A 252 10.65 0.93 13.01
CA GLY A 252 11.55 -0.23 12.98
C GLY A 252 11.71 -0.82 11.58
N MET A 253 10.63 -0.89 10.78
CA MET A 253 10.67 -1.33 9.38
C MET A 253 11.52 -0.39 8.52
N VAL A 254 11.29 0.91 8.58
CA VAL A 254 12.01 1.91 7.76
C VAL A 254 13.50 1.95 8.11
N MET A 255 13.84 1.92 9.39
CA MET A 255 15.23 1.83 9.87
C MET A 255 15.89 0.53 9.38
N GLY A 256 15.19 -0.61 9.46
CA GLY A 256 15.68 -1.91 8.98
C GLY A 256 15.90 -1.97 7.46
N LEU A 257 15.03 -1.33 6.67
CA LEU A 257 15.16 -1.22 5.21
C LEU A 257 16.30 -0.26 4.79
N ASN A 258 16.52 0.80 5.57
CA ASN A 258 17.65 1.70 5.38
C ASN A 258 18.99 0.97 5.60
N ALA A 259 19.07 0.11 6.63
CA ALA A 259 20.21 -0.79 6.83
C ALA A 259 20.44 -1.81 5.69
N GLU A 260 19.57 -1.86 4.67
CA GLU A 260 19.73 -2.67 3.45
C GLU A 260 20.05 -1.83 2.20
N ASN A 261 20.31 -0.53 2.34
CA ASN A 261 20.62 0.39 1.24
C ASN A 261 19.58 0.31 0.09
N ARG A 262 18.30 0.25 0.44
CA ARG A 262 17.19 0.32 -0.53
C ARG A 262 16.65 1.73 -0.62
N GLU A 263 16.36 2.22 -1.83
CA GLU A 263 15.60 3.47 -2.00
C GLU A 263 14.26 3.34 -1.28
N ASN A 264 14.08 4.15 -0.23
CA ASN A 264 13.09 3.85 0.79
C ASN A 264 11.88 4.78 0.69
N THR A 265 10.99 4.48 -0.27
CA THR A 265 9.69 5.17 -0.44
C THR A 265 8.81 5.14 0.81
N HIS A 266 9.06 4.20 1.74
CA HIS A 266 8.36 4.13 3.02
C HIS A 266 8.81 5.20 4.04
N VAL A 267 9.92 5.92 3.81
CA VAL A 267 10.34 7.07 4.67
C VAL A 267 9.27 8.16 4.66
N LEU A 268 8.70 8.47 3.49
CA LEU A 268 7.60 9.43 3.37
C LEU A 268 6.34 8.95 4.08
N MET A 269 6.04 7.65 3.99
CA MET A 269 4.90 7.03 4.67
C MET A 269 5.06 6.99 6.21
N LEU A 270 6.30 6.93 6.70
CA LEU A 270 6.63 7.08 8.12
C LEU A 270 6.48 8.54 8.57
N ALA A 271 6.96 9.51 7.78
CA ALA A 271 6.78 10.93 8.09
C ALA A 271 5.29 11.30 8.20
N GLU A 272 4.47 10.83 7.25
CA GLU A 272 3.01 10.92 7.26
C GLU A 272 2.41 10.26 8.51
N ALA A 273 2.84 9.05 8.86
CA ALA A 273 2.41 8.34 10.06
C ALA A 273 2.68 9.13 11.35
N VAL A 274 3.87 9.70 11.49
CA VAL A 274 4.25 10.52 12.66
C VAL A 274 3.44 11.81 12.71
N ALA A 275 3.21 12.47 11.57
CA ALA A 275 2.38 13.67 11.50
C ALA A 275 0.92 13.40 11.89
N MET A 276 0.38 12.23 11.51
CA MET A 276 -0.96 11.78 11.90
C MET A 276 -1.06 11.26 13.34
N CYS A 277 0.05 11.06 14.06
CA CYS A 277 0.08 10.58 15.45
C CYS A 277 0.89 11.51 16.39
N PRO A 278 0.35 12.69 16.78
CA PRO A 278 1.09 13.66 17.60
C PRO A 278 1.56 13.10 18.96
N ASP A 279 0.85 12.14 19.53
CA ASP A 279 1.21 11.57 20.83
C ASP A 279 2.34 10.53 20.72
N TYR A 280 2.44 9.80 19.59
CA TYR A 280 3.64 9.01 19.28
C TYR A 280 4.89 9.90 19.28
N ARG A 281 4.81 11.05 18.60
CA ARG A 281 5.91 12.02 18.51
C ARG A 281 6.36 12.54 19.88
N LYS A 282 5.41 12.82 20.79
CA LYS A 282 5.70 13.34 22.14
C LYS A 282 6.20 12.28 23.12
N LEU A 283 5.69 11.04 23.04
CA LEU A 283 5.82 10.05 24.12
C LEU A 283 6.76 8.89 23.79
N VAL A 284 6.86 8.49 22.51
CA VAL A 284 7.47 7.21 22.12
C VAL A 284 8.61 7.38 21.11
N MET A 285 8.42 8.20 20.07
CA MET A 285 9.30 8.33 18.90
C MET A 285 10.80 8.46 19.25
N ARG A 286 11.14 9.27 20.26
CA ARG A 286 12.53 9.47 20.68
C ARG A 286 13.20 8.18 21.18
N GLN A 287 12.46 7.33 21.90
CA GLN A 287 13.00 6.06 22.42
C GLN A 287 13.16 5.04 21.30
N ASP A 288 12.16 4.87 20.45
CA ASP A 288 12.21 3.98 19.27
C ASP A 288 13.39 4.33 18.35
N MET A 289 13.63 5.62 18.11
CA MET A 289 14.76 6.08 17.30
C MET A 289 16.11 5.80 17.99
N VAL A 290 16.26 6.02 19.31
CA VAL A 290 17.50 5.65 20.02
C VAL A 290 17.76 4.15 19.96
N GLU A 291 16.74 3.32 20.15
CA GLU A 291 16.86 1.86 20.10
C GLU A 291 17.22 1.36 18.70
N ALA A 292 16.58 1.90 17.66
CA ALA A 292 16.88 1.59 16.27
C ALA A 292 18.29 2.04 15.87
N ILE A 293 18.69 3.28 16.19
CA ILE A 293 20.02 3.81 15.87
C ILE A 293 21.11 2.98 16.56
N LYS A 294 20.97 2.70 17.86
CA LYS A 294 21.96 1.85 18.58
C LYS A 294 22.09 0.47 17.93
N ARG A 295 20.99 -0.21 17.62
CA ARG A 295 21.02 -1.48 16.89
C ARG A 295 21.74 -1.39 15.54
N MET A 296 21.53 -0.32 14.77
CA MET A 296 22.16 -0.13 13.46
C MET A 296 23.66 0.18 13.55
N LEU A 297 24.10 0.92 14.59
CA LEU A 297 25.51 1.27 14.80
C LEU A 297 26.32 0.15 15.48
N ASP A 298 25.69 -0.64 16.37
CA ASP A 298 26.33 -1.76 17.08
C ASP A 298 26.42 -3.03 16.21
N PHE A 299 25.46 -3.22 15.30
CA PHE A 299 25.37 -4.42 14.43
C PHE A 299 25.21 -4.05 12.95
N PRO A 300 26.18 -3.35 12.33
CA PRO A 300 26.15 -3.07 10.90
C PRO A 300 26.16 -4.38 10.10
N LYS A 301 25.36 -4.44 9.02
CA LYS A 301 25.34 -5.61 8.13
C LYS A 301 26.68 -5.71 7.37
N PRO A 302 27.22 -6.92 7.12
CA PRO A 302 28.57 -7.10 6.58
C PRO A 302 28.88 -6.32 5.29
N ASP A 303 27.88 -6.17 4.42
CA ASP A 303 28.03 -5.57 3.09
C ASP A 303 27.62 -4.08 3.04
N THR A 304 27.32 -3.44 4.17
CA THR A 304 26.83 -2.05 4.22
C THR A 304 27.83 -1.13 4.93
N SER A 305 28.27 -0.06 4.27
CA SER A 305 29.19 0.90 4.89
C SER A 305 28.48 1.74 5.96
N ILE A 306 29.19 2.01 7.05
CA ILE A 306 28.68 2.79 8.18
C ILE A 306 28.27 4.22 7.78
N ILE A 307 28.96 4.78 6.77
CA ILE A 307 28.64 6.08 6.16
C ILE A 307 27.19 6.09 5.64
N LYS A 308 26.82 5.11 4.82
CA LYS A 308 25.48 4.99 4.24
C LYS A 308 24.40 4.77 5.30
N VAL A 309 24.71 3.99 6.34
CA VAL A 309 23.82 3.78 7.48
C VAL A 309 23.50 5.12 8.15
N CYS A 310 24.53 5.92 8.46
CA CYS A 310 24.37 7.22 9.11
C CYS A 310 23.73 8.28 8.21
N GLU A 311 24.05 8.32 6.92
CA GLU A 311 23.42 9.19 5.93
C GLU A 311 21.91 8.91 5.84
N GLY A 312 21.50 7.64 5.68
CA GLY A 312 20.08 7.28 5.64
C GLY A 312 19.36 7.46 6.99
N ILE A 313 20.04 7.34 8.13
CA ILE A 313 19.47 7.71 9.44
C ILE A 313 19.17 9.22 9.46
N ALA A 314 20.10 10.05 8.99
CA ALA A 314 19.91 11.50 8.91
C ALA A 314 18.78 11.87 7.92
N GLU A 315 18.64 11.15 6.80
CA GLU A 315 17.49 11.31 5.89
C GLU A 315 16.15 10.98 6.57
N ILE A 316 16.07 9.89 7.34
CA ILE A 316 14.86 9.54 8.11
C ILE A 316 14.55 10.62 9.15
N CYS A 317 15.55 11.08 9.91
CA CYS A 317 15.42 12.16 10.88
C CYS A 317 14.91 13.46 10.23
N LYS A 318 15.44 13.81 9.05
CA LYS A 318 15.02 14.98 8.27
C LYS A 318 13.60 14.85 7.73
N ALA A 319 13.23 13.68 7.21
CA ALA A 319 11.90 13.44 6.65
C ALA A 319 10.79 13.42 7.72
N VAL A 320 11.06 12.86 8.89
CA VAL A 320 10.17 12.93 10.07
C VAL A 320 10.14 14.36 10.67
N GLY A 321 11.03 15.24 10.20
CA GLY A 321 11.09 16.65 10.56
C GLY A 321 11.47 16.85 12.02
N LEU A 322 12.49 16.15 12.51
CA LEU A 322 12.94 16.26 13.91
C LEU A 322 13.23 17.72 14.30
N SER A 323 12.84 18.11 15.51
CA SER A 323 13.23 19.39 16.09
C SER A 323 14.68 19.34 16.58
N LEU A 324 15.30 20.50 16.79
CA LEU A 324 16.65 20.57 17.34
C LEU A 324 16.75 19.91 18.74
N HIS A 325 15.69 19.97 19.55
CA HIS A 325 15.61 19.23 20.81
C HIS A 325 15.66 17.70 20.60
N ASP A 326 14.99 17.20 19.57
CA ASP A 326 15.01 15.77 19.24
C ASP A 326 16.42 15.35 18.76
N ILE A 327 17.06 16.16 17.91
CA ILE A 327 18.44 15.95 17.43
C ILE A 327 19.42 15.90 18.61
N ASN A 328 19.35 16.87 19.54
CA ASN A 328 20.13 16.88 20.78
C ASN A 328 19.93 15.59 21.58
N PHE A 329 18.68 15.21 21.84
CA PHE A 329 18.35 14.03 22.62
C PHE A 329 18.97 12.76 22.02
N LEU A 330 18.86 12.58 20.70
CA LEU A 330 19.47 11.45 19.99
C LEU A 330 20.99 11.46 20.09
N LEU A 331 21.65 12.60 19.82
CA LEU A 331 23.11 12.73 19.87
C LEU A 331 23.66 12.39 21.27
N HIS A 332 23.14 13.01 22.32
CA HIS A 332 23.57 12.77 23.71
C HIS A 332 23.27 11.33 24.19
N GLN A 333 22.22 10.69 23.68
CA GLN A 333 21.91 9.28 23.98
C GLN A 333 22.82 8.28 23.26
N VAL A 334 23.25 8.58 22.04
CA VAL A 334 24.05 7.67 21.20
C VAL A 334 25.55 7.78 21.49
N ILE A 335 26.07 8.99 21.70
CA ILE A 335 27.49 9.21 22.09
C ILE A 335 27.79 8.58 23.45
N GLY A 336 26.80 8.54 24.35
CA GLY A 336 26.94 8.08 25.73
C GLY A 336 27.56 9.13 26.65
N GLY A 337 27.36 8.97 27.96
CA GLY A 337 27.87 9.89 28.99
C GLY A 337 26.87 10.93 29.53
N CYS A 338 25.65 10.98 28.98
CA CYS A 338 24.55 11.75 29.56
C CYS A 338 23.59 10.84 30.34
N THR A 339 23.32 11.18 31.60
CA THR A 339 22.28 10.51 32.41
C THR A 339 20.89 10.99 31.99
N ALA A 340 19.85 10.22 32.33
CA ALA A 340 18.46 10.63 32.07
C ALA A 340 18.11 11.99 32.72
N GLY A 341 18.67 12.28 33.91
CA GLY A 341 18.55 13.59 34.54
C GLY A 341 19.18 14.72 33.73
N ARG A 342 20.41 14.53 33.24
CA ARG A 342 21.09 15.54 32.39
C ARG A 342 20.34 15.80 31.09
N LEU A 343 19.74 14.78 30.47
CA LEU A 343 18.90 14.95 29.28
C LEU A 343 17.62 15.75 29.59
N TYR A 344 16.98 15.47 30.73
CA TYR A 344 15.80 16.21 31.19
C TYR A 344 16.12 17.68 31.54
N ASP A 345 17.33 17.96 32.02
CA ASP A 345 17.79 19.34 32.26
C ASP A 345 18.16 20.07 30.95
N LEU A 346 18.74 19.36 29.97
CA LEU A 346 19.02 19.90 28.63
C LEU A 346 17.73 20.23 27.84
N ASP A 347 16.68 19.42 27.98
CA ASP A 347 15.37 19.67 27.35
C ASP A 347 14.67 20.96 27.84
N LYS A 348 15.14 21.54 28.96
CA LYS A 348 14.66 22.84 29.49
C LYS A 348 15.48 24.04 29.00
N GLN A 349 16.61 23.80 28.35
CA GLN A 349 17.49 24.85 27.84
C GLN A 349 17.18 25.15 26.37
N PRO A 350 17.47 26.37 25.87
CA PRO A 350 17.49 26.64 24.44
C PRO A 350 18.28 25.56 23.67
N ALA A 351 17.69 25.06 22.58
CA ALA A 351 18.21 23.88 21.90
C ALA A 351 19.59 24.06 21.26
N ASN A 352 20.02 25.29 20.98
CA ASN A 352 21.40 25.56 20.56
C ASN A 352 22.41 25.21 21.68
N ILE A 353 22.14 25.56 22.94
CA ILE A 353 23.00 25.21 24.09
C ILE A 353 23.20 23.68 24.21
N GLY A 354 22.19 22.89 23.83
CA GLY A 354 22.27 21.42 23.81
C GLY A 354 23.30 20.87 22.81
N LEU A 355 23.54 21.55 21.68
CA LEU A 355 24.50 21.12 20.66
C LEU A 355 25.94 21.50 20.98
N GLU A 356 26.18 22.61 21.69
CA GLU A 356 27.55 23.12 21.92
C GLU A 356 28.52 22.06 22.48
N PRO A 357 28.17 21.25 23.51
CA PRO A 357 29.07 20.21 23.99
C PRO A 357 29.37 19.11 22.97
N ILE A 358 28.48 18.88 21.99
CA ILE A 358 28.68 17.91 20.91
C ILE A 358 29.63 18.47 19.86
N VAL A 359 29.47 19.74 19.50
CA VAL A 359 30.35 20.45 18.56
C VAL A 359 31.77 20.54 19.12
N ALA A 360 31.92 20.98 20.38
CA ALA A 360 33.22 21.04 21.05
C ALA A 360 33.90 19.66 21.07
N LEU A 361 33.17 18.60 21.47
CA LEU A 361 33.69 17.23 21.47
C LEU A 361 34.11 16.73 20.07
N ALA A 362 33.38 17.12 19.04
CA ALA A 362 33.67 16.72 17.65
C ALA A 362 34.91 17.44 17.08
N VAL A 363 35.14 18.70 17.48
CA VAL A 363 36.35 19.47 17.16
C VAL A 363 37.55 18.93 17.95
N ASP A 364 37.46 18.83 19.28
CA ASP A 364 38.54 18.39 20.17
C ASP A 364 39.10 16.99 19.84
N ARG A 365 38.28 16.13 19.23
CA ARG A 365 38.63 14.76 18.84
C ARG A 365 38.81 14.57 17.34
N ASP A 366 38.78 15.65 16.56
CA ASP A 366 38.83 15.65 15.09
C ASP A 366 37.96 14.55 14.45
N TYR A 367 36.65 14.67 14.67
CA TYR A 367 35.66 13.71 14.17
C TYR A 367 35.67 13.57 12.64
N LEU A 368 36.21 14.54 11.90
CA LEU A 368 36.36 14.47 10.44
C LEU A 368 37.46 13.49 10.03
N SER A 369 38.60 13.49 10.72
CA SER A 369 39.69 12.54 10.45
C SER A 369 39.38 11.12 10.89
N ILE A 370 38.78 10.93 12.08
CA ILE A 370 38.42 9.58 12.59
C ILE A 370 37.10 9.03 12.03
N ARG A 371 36.40 9.81 11.17
CA ARG A 371 35.10 9.46 10.55
C ARG A 371 35.09 8.10 9.86
N LYS A 372 36.21 7.72 9.22
CA LYS A 372 36.31 6.53 8.36
C LYS A 372 36.20 5.20 9.11
N ASP A 373 36.56 5.18 10.40
CA ASP A 373 36.66 3.96 11.21
C ASP A 373 35.68 3.93 12.40
N GLY A 374 34.93 5.01 12.66
CA GLY A 374 34.09 5.18 13.85
C GLY A 374 32.61 5.46 13.56
N SER A 375 31.73 4.56 14.00
CA SER A 375 30.27 4.70 13.86
C SER A 375 29.68 5.93 14.56
N ILE A 376 30.17 6.27 15.76
CA ILE A 376 29.73 7.45 16.50
C ILE A 376 30.17 8.77 15.83
N PRO A 377 31.47 8.98 15.49
CA PRO A 377 31.89 10.17 14.73
C PRO A 377 31.12 10.37 13.43
N GLU A 378 30.91 9.31 12.65
CA GLU A 378 30.11 9.33 11.43
C GLU A 378 28.65 9.75 11.68
N PHE A 379 27.99 9.12 12.66
CA PHE A 379 26.61 9.47 13.04
C PHE A 379 26.49 10.95 13.46
N VAL A 380 27.42 11.45 14.28
CA VAL A 380 27.43 12.85 14.71
C VAL A 380 27.59 13.81 13.53
N CYS A 381 28.50 13.50 12.60
CA CYS A 381 28.69 14.28 11.38
C CYS A 381 27.42 14.32 10.51
N CYS A 382 26.77 13.18 10.27
CA CYS A 382 25.53 13.11 9.49
C CYS A 382 24.36 13.85 10.16
N MET A 383 24.22 13.76 11.48
CA MET A 383 23.17 14.46 12.22
C MET A 383 23.39 15.98 12.27
N LEU A 384 24.64 16.47 12.34
CA LEU A 384 24.93 17.91 12.27
C LEU A 384 24.63 18.49 10.88
N LYS A 385 24.80 17.73 9.79
CA LYS A 385 24.44 18.15 8.42
C LYS A 385 22.95 18.42 8.18
N ILE A 386 22.06 17.95 9.06
CA ILE A 386 20.60 18.20 8.95
C ILE A 386 20.10 19.32 9.89
N VAL A 387 21.01 19.95 10.65
CA VAL A 387 20.72 21.14 11.46
C VAL A 387 20.66 22.37 10.55
N GLU A 388 19.83 23.35 10.91
CA GLU A 388 19.71 24.62 10.18
C GLU A 388 21.06 25.38 10.15
N PRO A 389 21.53 25.86 8.98
CA PRO A 389 22.84 26.51 8.85
C PRO A 389 23.04 27.71 9.78
N GLU A 390 21.98 28.48 10.03
CA GLU A 390 21.98 29.64 10.92
C GLU A 390 22.37 29.26 12.35
N ILE A 391 21.88 28.11 12.83
CA ILE A 391 22.17 27.58 14.17
C ILE A 391 23.62 27.11 14.26
N LEU A 392 24.14 26.45 13.21
CA LEU A 392 25.55 26.06 13.13
C LEU A 392 26.48 27.28 13.14
N LEU A 393 26.09 28.37 12.46
CA LEU A 393 26.80 29.65 12.45
C LEU A 393 26.76 30.36 13.81
N GLU A 394 25.67 30.28 14.57
CA GLU A 394 25.64 30.75 15.96
C GLU A 394 26.57 29.94 16.87
N LEU A 395 26.57 28.60 16.74
CA LEU A 395 27.36 27.70 17.58
C LEU A 395 28.87 27.76 17.32
N ALA A 396 29.25 28.03 16.07
CA ALA A 396 30.65 28.25 15.70
C ALA A 396 31.15 29.62 16.19
N GLY A 397 30.29 30.64 16.23
CA GLY A 397 30.65 31.97 16.73
C GLY A 397 31.88 32.56 16.04
N GLU A 398 32.85 33.03 16.84
CA GLU A 398 34.17 33.51 16.40
C GLU A 398 35.29 32.46 16.59
N ASP A 399 34.96 31.20 16.87
CA ASP A 399 35.94 30.13 17.07
C ASP A 399 36.36 29.56 15.69
N ASP A 400 37.61 29.78 15.30
CA ASP A 400 38.14 29.36 13.99
C ASP A 400 38.19 27.83 13.84
N ALA A 401 38.41 27.08 14.93
CA ALA A 401 38.43 25.62 14.89
C ALA A 401 37.00 25.07 14.66
N ARG A 402 35.99 25.63 15.34
CA ARG A 402 34.58 25.30 15.08
C ARG A 402 34.14 25.71 13.68
N ASN A 403 34.52 26.89 13.21
CA ASN A 403 34.19 27.34 11.85
C ASN A 403 34.87 26.47 10.77
N SER A 404 36.14 26.07 10.95
CA SER A 404 36.83 25.14 10.04
C SER A 404 36.16 23.77 9.99
N PHE A 405 35.78 23.23 11.16
CA PHE A 405 35.04 21.97 11.25
C PHE A 405 33.69 22.05 10.54
N MET A 406 32.88 23.10 10.80
CA MET A 406 31.58 23.26 10.19
C MET A 406 31.66 23.50 8.68
N TYR A 407 32.66 24.26 8.20
CA TYR A 407 32.94 24.42 6.78
C TYR A 407 33.26 23.07 6.12
N LYS A 408 34.22 22.31 6.64
CA LYS A 408 34.59 20.98 6.11
C LYS A 408 33.44 19.96 6.19
N LEU A 409 32.52 20.12 7.13
CA LEU A 409 31.36 19.25 7.29
C LEU A 409 30.21 19.58 6.31
N THR A 410 29.95 20.86 6.06
CA THR A 410 28.75 21.34 5.35
C THR A 410 29.01 21.97 3.98
N HIS A 411 30.26 22.34 3.69
CA HIS A 411 30.67 23.19 2.56
C HIS A 411 29.89 24.51 2.47
N ASN A 412 29.53 25.10 3.62
CA ASN A 412 28.91 26.43 3.69
C ASN A 412 29.97 27.52 3.85
N ASP A 413 30.20 28.28 2.76
CA ASP A 413 31.17 29.39 2.66
C ASP A 413 31.05 30.44 3.77
N GLN A 414 29.88 30.59 4.40
CA GLN A 414 29.70 31.54 5.51
C GLN A 414 30.57 31.21 6.74
N HIS A 415 30.95 29.94 6.93
CA HIS A 415 31.93 29.55 7.95
C HIS A 415 33.36 29.89 7.53
N LEU A 416 33.72 29.66 6.25
CA LEU A 416 35.04 30.00 5.70
C LEU A 416 35.30 31.51 5.81
N HIS A 417 34.30 32.33 5.51
CA HIS A 417 34.36 33.80 5.64
C HIS A 417 34.54 34.32 7.06
N ARG A 418 34.33 33.48 8.09
CA ARG A 418 34.52 33.87 9.50
C ARG A 418 35.90 33.53 10.05
N LEU A 419 36.69 32.73 9.33
CA LEU A 419 38.04 32.36 9.75
C LEU A 419 38.96 33.59 9.82
N LYS A 420 39.62 33.79 10.96
CA LYS A 420 40.58 34.88 11.18
C LYS A 420 42.03 34.38 11.22
N ASP A 421 42.24 33.15 11.69
CA ASP A 421 43.54 32.48 11.67
C ASP A 421 43.96 32.03 10.26
N GLY A 422 45.17 32.44 9.88
CA GLY A 422 45.75 32.14 8.57
C GLY A 422 46.13 30.66 8.41
N GLU A 423 46.61 29.99 9.45
CA GLU A 423 47.02 28.58 9.37
C GLU A 423 45.80 27.66 9.17
N THR A 424 44.72 27.93 9.90
CA THR A 424 43.43 27.24 9.75
C THR A 424 42.80 27.49 8.37
N LEU A 425 42.90 28.72 7.86
CA LEU A 425 42.39 29.12 6.54
C LEU A 425 43.21 28.47 5.40
N ASP A 426 44.54 28.49 5.47
CA ASP A 426 45.42 27.78 4.53
C ASP A 426 45.17 26.26 4.56
N THR A 427 44.88 25.69 5.73
CA THR A 427 44.52 24.27 5.87
C THR A 427 43.19 23.94 5.17
N CYS A 428 42.19 24.82 5.27
CA CYS A 428 40.93 24.67 4.52
C CYS A 428 41.17 24.75 3.01
N PHE A 429 41.85 25.79 2.53
CA PHE A 429 42.11 25.96 1.09
C PHE A 429 42.98 24.84 0.51
N SER A 430 44.00 24.37 1.22
CA SER A 430 44.85 23.26 0.76
C SER A 430 44.03 21.98 0.62
N SER A 431 43.14 21.69 1.59
CA SER A 431 42.23 20.55 1.53
C SER A 431 41.29 20.61 0.32
N ASP A 432 40.70 21.77 0.03
CA ASP A 432 39.76 21.93 -1.11
C ASP A 432 40.48 21.86 -2.47
N LEU A 433 41.74 22.29 -2.53
CA LEU A 433 42.60 22.22 -3.72
C LEU A 433 43.30 20.85 -3.88
N GLY A 434 43.24 19.98 -2.87
CA GLY A 434 43.90 18.67 -2.86
C GLY A 434 45.44 18.75 -2.77
N LEU A 435 45.96 19.75 -2.03
CA LEU A 435 47.39 20.08 -1.87
C LEU A 435 47.99 19.49 -0.58
#